data_AF-A0A5C7WSB7-F1
#
_entry.id   AF-A0A5C7WSB7-F1
#
_cell.length_a   1.000
_cell.length_b   1.000
_cell.length_c   1.000
_cell.angle_alpha   90.00
_cell.angle_beta   90.00
_cell.angle_gamma   90.00
#
_symmetry.space_group_name_H-M   'P 1'
#
loop_
_entity.id
_entity.type
_entity.pdbx_description
1 polymer ?
#
loop_
_entity_poly.entity_id
_entity_poly.type
_entity_poly.pdbx_seq_one_letter_code
_entity_poly.pdbx_strand_id
1 'polypeptide(L)'
;MWAFRHMGMWGDTRGTNMLDTGAPYYDTYECADGRYVAVGSIEPQFYAELVEKLGLDPGTLPGQNDVTRWPELRAILTETFAAHDRDHWAAVFAGSDACVTPVLSFAEIESEAHNTERGGFYTENGSVFPMPAPRFSRTQPDKPRSPRAPGQDNDAVLDDWV
;
A
#
# COMPACT_ATOMS: atom_id res chain seq x y z
N MET A 1 -9.34 -15.68 -3.91
CA MET A 1 -10.79 -15.64 -3.61
C MET A 1 -11.39 -17.03 -3.36
N TRP A 2 -11.35 -17.99 -4.30
CA TRP A 2 -11.96 -19.32 -4.09
C TRP A 2 -11.45 -20.07 -2.84
N ALA A 3 -10.14 -20.04 -2.58
CA ALA A 3 -9.58 -20.62 -1.36
C ALA A 3 -10.12 -19.93 -0.08
N PHE A 4 -10.20 -18.61 -0.06
CA PHE A 4 -10.76 -17.85 1.07
C PHE A 4 -12.25 -18.15 1.30
N ARG A 5 -13.02 -18.36 0.24
CA ARG A 5 -14.42 -18.80 0.35
C ARG A 5 -14.52 -20.17 1.01
N HIS A 6 -13.65 -21.11 0.64
CA HIS A 6 -13.60 -22.42 1.27
C HIS A 6 -13.21 -22.35 2.76
N MET A 7 -12.35 -21.41 3.14
CA MET A 7 -11.94 -21.16 4.53
C MET A 7 -12.93 -20.30 5.33
N GLY A 8 -14.07 -19.89 4.74
CA GLY A 8 -15.06 -19.04 5.41
C GLY A 8 -14.66 -17.56 5.56
N MET A 9 -13.59 -17.13 4.90
CA MET A 9 -13.06 -15.75 4.96
C MET A 9 -13.48 -14.89 3.75
N TRP A 10 -14.37 -15.44 2.91
CA TRP A 10 -14.96 -14.74 1.77
C TRP A 10 -16.41 -15.17 1.53
N GLY A 11 -17.31 -14.21 1.47
CA GLY A 11 -18.72 -14.35 1.12
C GLY A 11 -19.11 -13.42 -0.04
N ASP A 12 -20.42 -13.30 -0.26
CA ASP A 12 -20.97 -12.47 -1.36
C ASP A 12 -21.29 -11.03 -0.92
N THR A 13 -21.26 -10.76 0.40
CA THR A 13 -21.43 -9.43 0.95
C THR A 13 -20.14 -8.62 0.79
N ARG A 14 -20.25 -7.42 0.23
CA ARG A 14 -19.12 -6.48 0.06
C ARG A 14 -18.73 -5.84 1.39
N GLY A 15 -17.45 -5.64 1.62
CA GLY A 15 -16.92 -4.94 2.79
C GLY A 15 -16.86 -5.80 4.05
N THR A 16 -16.98 -7.11 3.91
CA THR A 16 -17.04 -8.07 5.03
C THR A 16 -16.05 -9.22 4.88
N ASN A 17 -15.15 -9.15 3.91
CA ASN A 17 -14.19 -10.19 3.56
C ASN A 17 -12.78 -9.76 3.94
N MET A 18 -11.85 -10.71 3.93
CA MET A 18 -10.47 -10.45 4.35
C MET A 18 -9.78 -9.34 3.54
N LEU A 19 -9.97 -9.28 2.22
CA LEU A 19 -9.22 -8.37 1.33
C LEU A 19 -10.08 -7.26 0.72
N ASP A 20 -11.24 -6.97 1.31
CA ASP A 20 -12.15 -5.93 0.82
C ASP A 20 -12.58 -4.95 1.93
N THR A 21 -11.67 -4.70 2.89
CA THR A 21 -11.84 -3.85 4.09
C THR A 21 -12.67 -4.46 5.22
N GLY A 22 -13.10 -5.73 5.11
CA GLY A 22 -13.82 -6.39 6.21
C GLY A 22 -12.93 -6.72 7.42
N ALA A 23 -11.72 -7.20 7.17
CA ALA A 23 -10.76 -7.56 8.22
C ALA A 23 -10.07 -6.31 8.82
N PRO A 24 -10.05 -6.14 10.16
CA PRO A 24 -9.39 -5.01 10.81
C PRO A 24 -7.86 -4.97 10.59
N TYR A 25 -7.24 -6.11 10.34
CA TYR A 25 -5.80 -6.21 10.06
C TYR A 25 -5.47 -6.07 8.56
N TYR A 26 -6.45 -5.74 7.71
CA TYR A 26 -6.27 -5.50 6.28
C TYR A 26 -7.16 -4.34 5.81
N ASP A 27 -6.80 -3.12 6.19
CA ASP A 27 -7.56 -1.90 5.91
C ASP A 27 -6.72 -0.63 6.12
N THR A 28 -7.31 0.54 5.88
CA THR A 28 -6.75 1.84 6.23
C THR A 28 -7.33 2.40 7.53
N TYR A 29 -6.50 3.12 8.29
CA TYR A 29 -6.89 3.78 9.53
C TYR A 29 -6.52 5.27 9.51
N GLU A 30 -7.47 6.13 9.87
CA GLU A 30 -7.25 7.56 10.05
C GLU A 30 -6.43 7.83 11.32
N CYS A 31 -5.45 8.71 11.21
CA CYS A 31 -4.52 9.13 12.24
C CYS A 31 -4.95 10.49 12.84
N ALA A 32 -4.28 10.97 13.88
CA ALA A 32 -4.64 12.21 14.57
C ALA A 32 -4.64 13.46 13.66
N ASP A 33 -3.84 13.46 12.60
CA ASP A 33 -3.71 14.53 11.61
C ASP A 33 -4.70 14.42 10.43
N GLY A 34 -5.64 13.48 10.48
CA GLY A 34 -6.61 13.21 9.40
C GLY A 34 -5.99 12.54 8.17
N ARG A 35 -4.70 12.17 8.24
CA ARG A 35 -4.04 11.31 7.24
C ARG A 35 -4.20 9.84 7.62
N TYR A 36 -3.73 8.93 6.78
CA TYR A 36 -4.02 7.51 6.92
C TYR A 36 -2.76 6.66 6.92
N VAL A 37 -2.81 5.55 7.63
CA VAL A 37 -1.92 4.39 7.45
C VAL A 37 -2.70 3.24 6.81
N ALA A 38 -2.00 2.40 6.05
CA ALA A 38 -2.51 1.13 5.55
C ALA A 38 -1.92 -0.01 6.37
N VAL A 39 -2.76 -0.93 6.83
CA VAL A 39 -2.42 -2.13 7.59
C VAL A 39 -2.69 -3.35 6.71
N GLY A 40 -1.73 -4.28 6.64
CA GLY A 40 -1.84 -5.52 5.86
C GLY A 40 -1.32 -6.76 6.58
N SER A 41 -1.42 -6.78 7.91
CA SER A 41 -0.83 -7.81 8.80
C SER A 41 -1.67 -9.10 8.82
N ILE A 42 -1.71 -9.83 7.70
CA ILE A 42 -2.52 -11.06 7.56
C ILE A 42 -1.90 -12.22 8.34
N GLU A 43 -0.61 -12.46 8.18
CA GLU A 43 0.08 -13.55 8.82
C GLU A 43 0.24 -13.29 10.33
N PRO A 44 0.12 -14.34 11.18
CA PRO A 44 0.02 -14.17 12.63
C PRO A 44 1.27 -13.53 13.24
N GLN A 45 2.46 -13.76 12.69
CA GLN A 45 3.70 -13.12 13.17
C GLN A 45 3.74 -11.62 12.86
N PHE A 46 3.21 -11.19 11.72
CA PHE A 46 3.12 -9.77 11.36
C PHE A 46 2.05 -9.07 12.19
N TYR A 47 0.93 -9.74 12.46
CA TYR A 47 -0.09 -9.24 13.37
C TYR A 47 0.41 -9.14 14.82
N ALA A 48 1.22 -10.08 15.28
CA ALA A 48 1.85 -9.99 16.60
C ALA A 48 2.77 -8.76 16.71
N GLU A 49 3.58 -8.49 15.69
CA GLU A 49 4.44 -7.31 15.65
C GLU A 49 3.64 -6.00 15.56
N LEU A 50 2.51 -5.98 14.84
CA LEU A 50 1.54 -4.88 14.84
C LEU A 50 1.07 -4.58 16.27
N VAL A 51 0.57 -5.60 16.98
CA VAL A 51 0.04 -5.46 18.35
C VAL A 51 1.12 -4.95 19.31
N GLU A 52 2.34 -5.51 19.21
CA GLU A 52 3.49 -5.08 20.01
C GLU A 52 3.83 -3.60 19.79
N LYS A 53 3.97 -3.17 18.53
CA LYS A 53 4.36 -1.80 18.18
C LYS A 53 3.28 -0.76 18.44
N LEU A 54 2.01 -1.17 18.42
CA LEU A 54 0.89 -0.35 18.89
C LEU A 54 0.84 -0.23 20.42
N GLY A 55 1.66 -1.00 21.15
CA GLY A 55 1.65 -1.00 22.62
C GLY A 55 0.40 -1.64 23.22
N LEU A 56 -0.27 -2.52 22.48
CA LEU A 56 -1.48 -3.20 22.91
C LEU A 56 -1.15 -4.52 23.62
N ASP A 57 -1.94 -4.88 24.65
CA ASP A 57 -1.80 -6.18 25.32
C ASP A 57 -2.57 -7.26 24.54
N PRO A 58 -1.89 -8.26 23.95
CA PRO A 58 -2.56 -9.34 23.20
C PRO A 58 -3.56 -10.13 24.04
N GLY A 59 -3.42 -10.17 25.38
CA GLY A 59 -4.36 -10.83 26.28
C GLY A 59 -5.72 -10.13 26.38
N THR A 60 -5.81 -8.88 25.93
CA THR A 60 -7.04 -8.05 25.98
C THR A 60 -7.77 -7.95 24.65
N LEU A 61 -7.12 -8.36 23.54
CA LEU A 61 -7.68 -8.22 22.20
C LEU A 61 -8.56 -9.43 21.83
N PRO A 62 -9.59 -9.23 20.99
CA PRO A 62 -10.22 -10.32 20.27
C PRO A 62 -9.19 -11.10 19.43
N GLY A 63 -9.44 -12.38 19.20
CA GLY A 63 -8.59 -13.16 18.31
C GLY A 63 -8.59 -12.56 16.90
N GLN A 64 -7.42 -12.49 16.26
CA GLN A 64 -7.23 -11.88 14.92
C GLN A 64 -8.32 -12.31 13.93
N ASN A 65 -8.61 -13.62 13.85
CA ASN A 65 -9.58 -14.21 12.93
C ASN A 65 -10.94 -14.50 13.55
N ASP A 66 -11.25 -13.95 14.73
CA ASP A 66 -12.60 -13.97 15.29
C ASP A 66 -13.47 -12.91 14.59
N VAL A 67 -14.05 -13.31 13.46
CA VAL A 67 -14.91 -12.46 12.63
C VAL A 67 -16.07 -11.84 13.42
N THR A 68 -16.58 -12.55 14.44
CA THR A 68 -17.70 -12.07 15.24
C THR A 68 -17.33 -10.88 16.13
N ARG A 69 -16.04 -10.73 16.45
CA ARG A 69 -15.49 -9.64 17.25
C ARG A 69 -14.61 -8.68 16.46
N TRP A 70 -14.56 -8.79 15.14
CA TRP A 70 -13.90 -7.79 14.28
C TRP A 70 -14.37 -6.35 14.50
N PRO A 71 -15.66 -6.06 14.76
CA PRO A 71 -16.07 -4.69 15.11
C PRO A 71 -15.37 -4.15 16.35
N GLU A 72 -15.15 -4.98 17.37
CA GLU A 72 -14.43 -4.61 18.59
C GLU A 72 -12.94 -4.40 18.32
N LEU A 73 -12.29 -5.35 17.63
CA LEU A 73 -10.88 -5.22 17.25
C LEU A 73 -10.65 -3.96 16.41
N ARG A 74 -11.54 -3.68 15.46
CA ARG A 74 -11.48 -2.47 14.64
C ARG A 74 -11.55 -1.21 15.48
N ALA A 75 -12.46 -1.14 16.45
CA ALA A 75 -12.59 0.03 17.33
C ALA A 75 -11.29 0.30 18.10
N ILE A 76 -10.65 -0.76 18.63
CA ILE A 76 -9.38 -0.64 19.34
C ILE A 76 -8.28 -0.14 18.41
N LEU A 77 -8.13 -0.72 17.23
CA LEU A 77 -7.13 -0.27 16.25
C LEU A 77 -7.39 1.17 15.80
N THR A 78 -8.65 1.55 15.55
CA THR A 78 -9.03 2.92 15.20
C THR A 78 -8.65 3.91 16.29
N GLU A 79 -9.00 3.63 17.55
CA GLU A 79 -8.65 4.51 18.67
C GLU A 79 -7.14 4.64 18.82
N THR A 80 -6.42 3.52 18.66
CA THR A 80 -4.96 3.52 18.81
C THR A 80 -4.29 4.33 17.71
N PHE A 81 -4.62 4.09 16.42
CA PHE A 81 -4.04 4.86 15.32
C PHE A 81 -4.41 6.34 15.38
N ALA A 82 -5.61 6.68 15.86
CA ALA A 82 -6.04 8.07 16.02
C ALA A 82 -5.31 8.83 17.14
N ALA A 83 -4.48 8.17 17.97
CA ALA A 83 -3.74 8.82 19.06
C ALA A 83 -2.51 9.61 18.57
N HIS A 84 -2.00 9.30 17.38
CA HIS A 84 -0.81 9.93 16.80
C HIS A 84 -0.97 10.19 15.30
N ASP A 85 -0.18 11.12 14.78
CA ASP A 85 -0.16 11.49 13.35
C ASP A 85 0.40 10.35 12.48
N ARG A 86 0.08 10.35 11.18
CA ARG A 86 0.57 9.32 10.24
C ARG A 86 2.09 9.14 10.28
N ASP A 87 2.85 10.23 10.30
CA ASP A 87 4.31 10.19 10.21
C ASP A 87 4.95 9.64 11.50
N HIS A 88 4.28 9.77 12.64
CA HIS A 88 4.67 9.06 13.86
C HIS A 88 4.60 7.55 13.64
N TRP A 89 3.46 7.06 13.15
CA TRP A 89 3.29 5.63 12.88
C TRP A 89 4.25 5.12 11.81
N ALA A 90 4.47 5.89 10.73
CA ALA A 90 5.45 5.56 9.72
C ALA A 90 6.85 5.33 10.32
N ALA A 91 7.26 6.16 11.29
CA ALA A 91 8.53 5.97 12.00
C ALA A 91 8.52 4.75 12.94
N VAL A 92 7.43 4.50 13.66
CA VAL A 92 7.28 3.33 14.55
C VAL A 92 7.39 2.00 13.78
N PHE A 93 6.80 1.95 12.58
CA PHE A 93 6.76 0.76 11.73
C PHE A 93 7.88 0.71 10.67
N ALA A 94 8.80 1.68 10.65
CA ALA A 94 9.93 1.64 9.72
C ALA A 94 10.84 0.42 9.98
N GLY A 95 11.12 -0.36 8.92
CA GLY A 95 12.02 -1.52 8.98
C GLY A 95 11.45 -2.75 9.69
N SER A 96 10.15 -2.76 9.96
CA SER A 96 9.42 -3.78 10.69
C SER A 96 8.61 -4.68 9.75
N ASP A 97 8.32 -5.92 10.18
CA ASP A 97 7.49 -6.85 9.42
C ASP A 97 5.99 -6.71 9.77
N ALA A 98 5.59 -5.68 10.52
CA ALA A 98 4.20 -5.45 10.94
C ALA A 98 3.25 -5.10 9.78
N CYS A 99 3.75 -4.90 8.55
CA CYS A 99 2.95 -4.55 7.38
C CYS A 99 2.09 -3.28 7.56
N VAL A 100 2.64 -2.24 8.17
CA VAL A 100 2.00 -0.91 8.28
C VAL A 100 2.81 0.12 7.51
N THR A 101 2.15 0.85 6.62
CA THR A 101 2.79 1.86 5.77
C THR A 101 1.98 3.15 5.71
N PRO A 102 2.61 4.33 5.58
CA PRO A 102 1.87 5.58 5.38
C PRO A 102 1.12 5.55 4.04
N VAL A 103 -0.13 6.00 4.04
CA VAL A 103 -0.86 6.29 2.80
C VAL A 103 -0.38 7.65 2.29
N LEU A 104 0.37 7.62 1.19
CA LEU A 104 0.92 8.82 0.57
C LEU A 104 -0.04 9.38 -0.48
N SER A 105 -0.18 10.70 -0.52
CA SER A 105 -0.75 11.41 -1.67
C SER A 105 0.25 11.44 -2.83
N PHE A 106 -0.22 11.76 -4.04
CA PHE A 106 0.65 11.88 -5.22
C PHE A 106 1.84 12.84 -5.02
N ALA A 107 1.64 13.94 -4.29
CA ALA A 107 2.66 14.95 -4.04
C ALA A 107 3.78 14.47 -3.09
N GLU A 108 3.53 13.44 -2.28
CA GLU A 108 4.48 12.92 -1.29
C GLU A 108 5.35 11.78 -1.85
N ILE A 109 4.96 11.20 -2.99
CA ILE A 109 5.65 10.04 -3.60
C ILE A 109 7.13 10.37 -3.90
N GLU A 110 7.41 11.58 -4.41
CA GLU A 110 8.75 12.01 -4.78
C GLU A 110 9.66 12.30 -3.58
N SER A 111 9.11 12.42 -2.37
CA SER A 111 9.91 12.60 -1.15
C SER A 111 10.18 11.29 -0.41
N GLU A 112 9.51 10.19 -0.77
CA GLU A 112 9.67 8.95 -0.03
C GLU A 112 10.96 8.20 -0.42
N ALA A 113 11.73 7.80 0.58
CA ALA A 113 13.06 7.19 0.47
C ALA A 113 13.03 5.96 -0.46
N HIS A 114 12.09 5.03 -0.27
CA HIS A 114 12.02 3.84 -1.11
C HIS A 114 11.79 4.16 -2.59
N ASN A 115 10.97 5.18 -2.89
CA ASN A 115 10.67 5.57 -4.27
C ASN A 115 11.85 6.29 -4.94
N THR A 116 12.48 7.20 -4.20
CA THR A 116 13.61 8.02 -4.66
C THR A 116 14.87 7.19 -4.88
N GLU A 117 15.28 6.39 -3.89
CA GLU A 117 16.48 5.55 -3.95
C GLU A 117 16.42 4.54 -5.09
N ARG A 118 15.21 4.05 -5.39
CA ARG A 118 15.04 3.08 -6.47
C ARG A 118 14.92 3.77 -7.83
N GLY A 119 14.64 5.06 -7.93
CA GLY A 119 14.38 5.73 -9.22
C GLY A 119 13.16 5.14 -9.92
N GLY A 120 12.05 4.94 -9.19
CA GLY A 120 10.81 4.40 -9.75
C GLY A 120 10.03 5.40 -10.61
N PHE A 121 10.36 6.69 -10.50
CA PHE A 121 9.69 7.79 -11.18
C PHE A 121 10.72 8.72 -11.84
N TYR A 122 10.27 9.48 -12.83
CA TYR A 122 11.04 10.56 -13.45
C TYR A 122 10.15 11.81 -13.61
N THR A 123 10.76 12.98 -13.56
CA THR A 123 10.08 14.26 -13.73
C THR A 123 10.34 14.81 -15.13
N GLU A 124 9.29 15.21 -15.85
CA GLU A 124 9.39 15.86 -17.16
C GLU A 124 8.33 16.96 -17.27
N ASN A 125 8.73 18.17 -17.66
CA ASN A 125 7.84 19.35 -17.76
C ASN A 125 7.04 19.64 -16.48
N GLY A 126 7.63 19.42 -15.30
CA GLY A 126 6.99 19.65 -14.00
C GLY A 126 5.98 18.58 -13.57
N SER A 127 5.84 17.50 -14.34
CA SER A 127 4.96 16.36 -14.04
C SER A 127 5.77 15.10 -13.72
N VAL A 128 5.25 14.29 -12.82
CA VAL A 128 5.85 13.02 -12.38
C VAL A 128 5.29 11.86 -13.20
N PHE A 129 6.17 11.01 -13.70
CA PHE A 129 5.81 9.83 -14.50
C PHE A 129 6.51 8.58 -13.96
N PRO A 130 5.88 7.40 -14.05
CA PRO A 130 6.53 6.15 -13.65
C PRO A 130 7.61 5.75 -14.66
N MET A 131 8.72 5.21 -14.17
CA MET A 131 9.69 4.51 -15.01
C MET A 131 9.12 3.16 -15.50
N PRO A 132 9.57 2.63 -16.65
CA PRO A 132 9.15 1.32 -17.14
C PRO A 132 9.38 0.20 -16.11
N ALA A 133 8.44 -0.75 -16.04
CA ALA A 133 8.49 -1.90 -15.16
C ALA A 133 8.08 -3.19 -15.90
N PRO A 134 8.63 -4.38 -15.54
CA PRO A 134 9.65 -4.61 -14.52
C PRO A 134 11.05 -4.16 -14.97
N ARG A 135 12.06 -4.29 -14.09
CA ARG A 135 13.47 -4.01 -14.42
C ARG A 135 14.15 -5.24 -15.02
N PHE A 136 15.02 -5.02 -16.00
CA PHE A 136 15.75 -6.08 -16.69
C PHE A 136 17.26 -5.92 -16.47
N SER A 137 17.93 -6.92 -15.90
CA SER A 137 19.34 -6.82 -15.49
C SER A 137 20.32 -6.47 -16.62
N ARG A 138 20.05 -6.90 -17.86
CA ARG A 138 20.93 -6.67 -19.02
C ARG A 138 20.40 -5.62 -20.00
N THR A 139 19.15 -5.74 -20.42
CA THR A 139 18.53 -4.87 -21.43
C THR A 139 17.57 -3.90 -20.75
N GLN A 140 18.16 -2.93 -20.05
CA GLN A 140 17.38 -1.92 -19.33
C GLN A 140 16.64 -1.02 -20.33
N PRO A 141 15.34 -0.76 -20.13
CA PRO A 141 14.59 0.19 -20.94
C PRO A 141 15.07 1.63 -20.68
N ASP A 142 15.12 2.45 -21.72
CA ASP A 142 15.37 3.88 -21.59
C ASP A 142 14.21 4.61 -20.90
N LYS A 143 14.47 5.83 -20.43
CA LYS A 143 13.41 6.78 -20.03
C LYS A 143 12.41 6.94 -21.20
N PRO A 144 11.09 6.84 -20.97
CA PRO A 144 10.11 7.09 -22.00
C PRO A 144 10.29 8.47 -22.64
N ARG A 145 10.00 8.55 -23.94
CA ARG A 145 9.98 9.81 -24.70
C ARG A 145 8.58 10.40 -24.61
N SER A 146 8.49 11.73 -24.67
CA SER A 146 7.20 12.41 -24.68
C SER A 146 6.34 11.97 -25.87
N PRO A 147 5.00 11.92 -25.73
CA PRO A 147 4.09 11.56 -26.82
C PRO A 147 4.31 12.43 -28.05
N ARG A 148 4.27 11.81 -29.23
CA ARG A 148 4.35 12.51 -30.52
C ARG A 148 2.95 12.80 -31.05
N ALA A 149 2.83 13.84 -31.88
CA ALA A 149 1.56 14.15 -32.52
C ALA A 149 1.19 13.05 -33.52
N PRO A 150 -0.11 12.73 -33.71
CA PRO A 150 -0.54 11.78 -34.73
C PRO A 150 0.00 12.18 -36.12
N GLY A 151 0.68 11.26 -36.80
CA GLY A 151 1.24 11.47 -38.13
C GLY A 151 2.62 12.15 -38.18
N GLN A 152 3.18 12.59 -37.04
CA GLN A 152 4.45 13.32 -36.99
C GLN A 152 5.62 12.56 -37.59
N ASP A 153 5.60 11.22 -37.52
CA ASP A 153 6.72 10.38 -37.93
C ASP A 153 6.44 9.55 -39.19
N ASN A 154 5.31 9.78 -39.88
CA ASN A 154 4.89 8.91 -40.97
C ASN A 154 5.97 8.72 -42.04
N ASP A 155 6.52 9.81 -42.57
CA ASP A 155 7.52 9.75 -43.63
C ASP A 155 8.81 9.09 -43.14
N ALA A 156 9.28 9.45 -41.94
CA ALA A 156 10.48 8.86 -41.34
C ALA A 156 10.33 7.35 -41.07
N VAL A 157 9.15 6.90 -40.64
CA VAL A 157 8.87 5.47 -40.42
C VAL A 157 8.77 4.74 -41.75
N LEU A 158 8.14 5.34 -42.77
CA LEU A 158 8.08 4.75 -44.10
C LEU A 158 9.49 4.60 -44.68
N ASP A 159 10.36 5.61 -44.56
CA ASP A 159 11.73 5.57 -45.08
C ASP A 159 12.66 4.59 -44.33
N ASP A 160 12.48 4.40 -43.01
CA ASP A 160 13.30 3.49 -42.19
C ASP A 160 12.93 2.01 -42.38
N TRP A 161 11.67 1.73 -42.72
CA TRP A 161 11.15 0.36 -42.80
C TRP A 161 11.35 -0.35 -44.15
N VAL A 162 11.62 0.38 -45.24
CA VAL A 162 11.94 -0.18 -46.58
C VAL A 162 13.43 -0.18 -46.88
#